data_AF-A0A948LSP8-F1
#
_entry.id   AF-A0A948LSP8-F1
#
_cell.length_a   1.000
_cell.length_b   1.000
_cell.length_c   1.000
_cell.angle_alpha   90.00
_cell.angle_beta   90.00
_cell.angle_gamma   90.00
#
_symmetry.space_group_name_H-M   'P 1'
#
loop_
_entity.id
_entity.type
_entity.pdbx_description
1 polymer ?
#
loop_
_entity_poly.entity_id
_entity_poly.type
_entity_poly.pdbx_seq_one_letter_code
_entity_poly.pdbx_strand_id
1 'polypeptide(L)'
;MRLFPQKVSHFGKIKKANRAKVLRKPKDIKAEYPGYLIALDTVERFVQGCKRYIITFEDIYTRFSFAWATTSHASKAAQEFFILCQKVFPYSFNFLHILTDNGSEFKKHFSEELKKLHLTHYHTYPKTPKMNAHIERFNRTIQEEFVDYHTGLLVNPEEFNKKLMDYLVWFNTKRVHCAFKNKLSPVQFMLTLPVVQLIQVQSLPLSINIPQECKSGWPYTPPSFLQFFVLK
;
A
#
# COMPACT_ATOMS: atom_id res chain seq x y z
N MET A 1 -21.83 -35.26 -10.35
CA MET A 1 -21.11 -34.70 -9.18
C MET A 1 -19.86 -33.96 -9.67
N ARG A 2 -19.58 -32.74 -9.21
CA ARG A 2 -18.30 -32.07 -9.50
C ARG A 2 -17.23 -32.61 -8.55
N LEU A 3 -16.31 -33.42 -9.06
CA LEU A 3 -15.12 -33.86 -8.33
C LEU A 3 -14.11 -32.70 -8.33
N PHE A 4 -13.87 -32.11 -7.17
CA PHE A 4 -12.81 -31.12 -7.03
C PHE A 4 -11.46 -31.84 -6.92
N PRO A 5 -10.41 -31.42 -7.65
CA PRO A 5 -9.11 -32.05 -7.56
C PRO A 5 -8.57 -31.91 -6.13
N GLN A 6 -8.26 -33.05 -5.51
CA GLN A 6 -7.70 -33.10 -4.15
C GLN A 6 -6.19 -33.28 -4.23
N LYS A 7 -5.45 -32.53 -3.41
CA LYS A 7 -3.99 -32.66 -3.35
C LYS A 7 -3.66 -33.95 -2.62
N VAL A 8 -3.03 -34.89 -3.31
CA VAL A 8 -2.62 -36.18 -2.72
C VAL A 8 -1.12 -36.11 -2.39
N SER A 9 -0.71 -36.67 -1.26
CA SER A 9 0.71 -36.84 -0.94
C SER A 9 1.32 -37.95 -1.79
N HIS A 10 2.65 -38.04 -1.83
CA HIS A 10 3.35 -39.16 -2.47
C HIS A 10 2.88 -40.54 -1.97
N PHE A 11 2.39 -40.62 -0.73
CA PHE A 11 1.85 -41.84 -0.10
C PHE A 11 0.34 -42.05 -0.32
N GLY A 12 -0.29 -41.39 -1.30
CA GLY A 12 -1.71 -41.58 -1.59
C GLY A 12 -2.67 -40.94 -0.57
N LYS A 13 -2.18 -40.26 0.47
CA LYS A 13 -3.02 -39.61 1.47
C LYS A 13 -3.49 -38.24 0.99
N ILE A 14 -4.79 -37.97 1.09
CA ILE A 14 -5.36 -36.66 0.79
C ILE A 14 -4.80 -35.61 1.77
N LYS A 15 -4.06 -34.63 1.25
CA LYS A 15 -3.61 -33.47 2.01
C LYS A 15 -4.72 -32.42 2.01
N LYS A 16 -5.24 -32.11 3.20
CA LYS A 16 -6.17 -30.98 3.39
C LYS A 16 -5.42 -29.68 3.10
N ALA A 17 -5.87 -28.95 2.08
CA ALA A 17 -5.33 -27.63 1.78
C ALA A 17 -5.93 -26.61 2.75
N ASN A 18 -5.20 -26.25 3.81
CA ASN A 18 -5.57 -25.17 4.70
C ASN A 18 -5.30 -23.84 3.98
N ARG A 19 -6.29 -23.33 3.24
CA ARG A 19 -6.21 -21.99 2.65
C ARG A 19 -6.35 -20.98 3.77
N ALA A 20 -5.29 -20.22 4.03
CA ALA A 20 -5.37 -19.08 4.94
C ALA A 20 -6.45 -18.11 4.43
N LYS A 21 -7.31 -17.64 5.34
CA LYS A 21 -8.35 -16.68 5.00
C LYS A 21 -7.67 -15.35 4.65
N VAL A 22 -7.87 -14.90 3.41
CA VAL A 22 -7.33 -13.64 2.91
C VAL A 22 -8.26 -12.51 3.37
N LEU A 23 -7.71 -11.48 4.00
CA LEU A 23 -8.47 -10.32 4.43
C LEU A 23 -8.88 -9.49 3.20
N ARG A 24 -10.16 -9.17 3.09
CA ARG A 24 -10.71 -8.45 1.94
C ARG A 24 -11.06 -7.02 2.34
N LYS A 25 -10.86 -6.07 1.42
CA LYS A 25 -11.26 -4.68 1.63
C LYS A 25 -12.78 -4.60 1.88
N PRO A 26 -13.24 -4.02 3.00
CA PRO A 26 -14.66 -3.77 3.24
C PRO A 26 -15.26 -2.86 2.16
N LYS A 27 -16.56 -2.97 1.89
CA LYS A 27 -17.21 -2.14 0.86
C LYS A 27 -17.31 -0.67 1.27
N ASP A 28 -17.45 -0.42 2.57
CA ASP A 28 -17.78 0.91 3.11
C ASP A 28 -16.55 1.74 3.50
N ILE A 29 -15.35 1.20 3.29
CA ILE A 29 -14.11 1.89 3.64
C ILE A 29 -13.89 3.10 2.74
N LYS A 30 -13.79 4.28 3.36
CA LYS A 30 -13.46 5.55 2.71
C LYS A 30 -12.15 6.06 3.28
N ALA A 31 -11.30 6.64 2.45
CA ALA A 31 -10.06 7.23 2.92
C ALA A 31 -10.37 8.56 3.61
N GLU A 32 -10.02 8.67 4.89
CA GLU A 32 -10.37 9.83 5.73
C GLU A 32 -9.21 10.83 5.90
N TYR A 33 -7.97 10.34 5.85
CA TYR A 33 -6.76 11.13 6.04
C TYR A 33 -5.60 10.59 5.20
N PRO A 34 -4.51 11.37 5.00
CA PRO A 34 -3.32 10.92 4.27
C PRO A 34 -2.69 9.66 4.87
N GLY A 35 -2.52 8.60 4.07
CA GLY A 35 -1.97 7.33 4.54
C GLY A 35 -3.01 6.33 5.07
N TYR A 36 -4.29 6.73 5.17
CA TYR A 36 -5.35 5.84 5.64
C TYR A 36 -5.48 4.58 4.79
N LEU A 37 -5.54 4.74 3.45
CA LEU A 37 -5.65 3.63 2.51
C LEU A 37 -4.75 3.88 1.32
N ILE A 38 -3.79 2.99 1.15
CA ILE A 38 -2.79 3.03 0.09
C ILE A 38 -3.04 1.86 -0.85
N ALA A 39 -3.07 2.13 -2.14
CA ALA A 39 -3.11 1.10 -3.15
C ALA A 39 -1.69 0.82 -3.69
N LEU A 40 -1.38 -0.46 -3.89
CA LEU A 40 -0.21 -0.90 -4.63
C LEU A 40 -0.63 -1.85 -5.75
N ASP A 41 0.06 -1.76 -6.88
CA ASP A 41 -0.17 -2.59 -8.04
C ASP A 41 1.13 -2.76 -8.85
N THR A 42 1.18 -3.82 -9.67
CA THR A 42 2.36 -4.14 -10.49
C THR A 42 1.96 -4.17 -11.96
N VAL A 43 2.65 -3.39 -12.79
CA VAL A 43 2.51 -3.46 -14.26
C VAL A 43 3.67 -4.27 -14.84
N GLU A 44 3.34 -5.32 -15.61
CA GLU A 44 4.33 -6.08 -16.37
C GLU A 44 4.57 -5.45 -17.76
N ARG A 45 5.84 -5.40 -18.18
CA ARG A 45 6.26 -5.04 -19.53
C ARG A 45 7.27 -6.05 -20.07
N PHE A 46 7.16 -6.35 -21.36
CA PHE A 46 8.10 -7.22 -22.07
C PHE A 46 8.97 -6.36 -22.98
N VAL A 47 10.27 -6.31 -22.71
CA VAL A 47 11.22 -5.45 -23.43
C VAL A 47 12.44 -6.29 -23.79
N GLN A 48 12.76 -6.35 -25.08
CA GLN A 48 13.93 -7.07 -25.62
C GLN A 48 14.08 -8.51 -25.07
N GLY A 49 12.99 -9.28 -25.04
CA GLY A 49 13.01 -10.67 -24.57
C GLY A 49 12.95 -10.84 -23.04
N CYS A 50 12.96 -9.74 -22.29
CA CYS A 50 12.99 -9.76 -20.83
C CYS A 50 11.72 -9.16 -20.23
N LYS A 51 11.24 -9.73 -19.11
CA LYS A 51 10.20 -9.11 -18.29
C LYS A 51 10.78 -7.99 -17.44
N ARG A 52 10.01 -6.92 -17.32
CA ARG A 52 10.25 -5.77 -16.44
C ARG A 52 8.96 -5.45 -15.72
N TYR A 53 9.10 -5.00 -14.48
CA TYR A 53 7.99 -4.79 -13.58
C TYR A 53 8.03 -3.36 -13.08
N ILE A 54 6.90 -2.68 -13.13
CA ILE A 54 6.76 -1.33 -12.59
C ILE A 54 5.79 -1.46 -11.42
N ILE A 55 6.31 -1.33 -10.21
CA ILE A 55 5.48 -1.35 -9.00
C ILE A 55 5.04 0.08 -8.74
N THR A 56 3.76 0.24 -8.44
CA THR A 56 3.10 1.54 -8.31
C THR A 56 2.46 1.67 -6.94
N PHE A 57 2.38 2.90 -6.47
CA PHE A 57 1.87 3.32 -5.18
C PHE A 57 0.97 4.52 -5.39
N GLU A 58 -0.22 4.52 -4.78
CA GLU A 58 -1.08 5.69 -4.72
C GLU A 58 -1.76 5.76 -3.34
N ASP A 59 -1.64 6.91 -2.67
CA ASP A 59 -2.49 7.21 -1.52
C ASP A 59 -3.86 7.69 -2.01
N ILE A 60 -4.92 6.99 -1.60
CA ILE A 60 -6.28 7.22 -2.13
C ILE A 60 -6.85 8.58 -1.71
N TYR A 61 -6.40 9.12 -0.57
CA TYR A 61 -6.86 10.40 -0.05
C TYR A 61 -6.19 11.59 -0.77
N THR A 62 -4.86 11.63 -0.75
CA THR A 62 -4.07 12.76 -1.28
C THR A 62 -3.78 12.68 -2.77
N ARG A 63 -4.00 11.53 -3.41
CA ARG A 63 -3.59 11.24 -4.79
C ARG A 63 -2.08 11.33 -5.03
N PHE A 64 -1.30 11.36 -3.95
CA PHE A 64 0.14 11.25 -4.07
C PHE A 64 0.49 9.88 -4.64
N SER A 65 1.25 9.88 -5.74
CA SER A 65 1.54 8.67 -6.48
C SER A 65 3.04 8.48 -6.64
N PHE A 66 3.49 7.24 -6.58
CA PHE A 66 4.89 6.86 -6.74
C PHE A 66 5.00 5.58 -7.57
N ALA A 67 6.13 5.40 -8.25
CA ALA A 67 6.36 4.22 -9.07
C ALA A 67 7.85 3.89 -9.14
N TRP A 68 8.17 2.62 -9.33
CA TRP A 68 9.55 2.14 -9.45
C TRP A 68 9.64 0.94 -10.38
N ALA A 69 10.56 0.98 -11.34
CA ALA A 69 10.86 -0.15 -12.20
C ALA A 69 11.88 -1.10 -11.56
N THR A 70 11.64 -2.39 -11.69
CA THR A 70 12.51 -3.47 -11.19
C THR A 70 12.57 -4.64 -12.19
N THR A 71 13.62 -5.44 -12.08
CA THR A 71 13.80 -6.68 -12.85
C THR A 71 13.10 -7.87 -12.21
N SER A 72 12.65 -7.76 -10.96
CA SER A 72 12.15 -8.87 -10.16
C SER A 72 10.69 -8.70 -9.73
N HIS A 73 9.86 -9.73 -9.97
CA HIS A 73 8.50 -9.86 -9.45
C HIS A 73 8.47 -10.63 -8.11
N ALA A 74 9.62 -10.78 -7.46
CA ALA A 74 9.68 -11.45 -6.16
C ALA A 74 9.06 -10.56 -5.08
N SER A 75 8.52 -11.18 -4.03
CA SER A 75 7.96 -10.43 -2.90
C SER A 75 8.98 -9.58 -2.14
N LYS A 76 10.27 -9.87 -2.32
CA LYS A 76 11.36 -9.06 -1.77
C LYS A 76 11.46 -7.70 -2.46
N ALA A 77 11.26 -7.65 -3.78
CA ALA A 77 11.27 -6.39 -4.53
C ALA A 77 10.08 -5.49 -4.11
N ALA A 78 8.90 -6.08 -3.90
CA ALA A 78 7.74 -5.34 -3.37
C ALA A 78 7.99 -4.79 -1.96
N GLN A 79 8.68 -5.55 -1.09
CA GLN A 79 9.10 -5.07 0.24
C GLN A 79 10.05 -3.88 0.14
N GLU A 80 11.09 -3.98 -0.70
CA GLU A 80 12.06 -2.89 -0.90
C GLU A 80 11.40 -1.62 -1.46
N PHE A 81 10.51 -1.79 -2.43
CA PHE A 81 9.70 -0.68 -2.95
C PHE A 81 8.85 -0.03 -1.87
N PHE A 82 8.21 -0.82 -1.01
CA PHE A 82 7.40 -0.28 0.08
C PHE A 82 8.23 0.54 1.08
N ILE A 83 9.44 0.09 1.41
CA ILE A 83 10.38 0.84 2.25
C ILE A 83 10.75 2.18 1.59
N LEU A 84 10.93 2.22 0.26
CA LEU A 84 11.13 3.48 -0.46
C LEU A 84 9.90 4.38 -0.36
N CYS A 85 8.68 3.84 -0.51
CA CYS A 85 7.45 4.61 -0.38
C CYS A 85 7.32 5.25 1.01
N GLN A 86 7.69 4.54 2.07
CA GLN A 86 7.69 5.10 3.43
C GLN A 86 8.66 6.27 3.61
N LYS A 87 9.77 6.29 2.86
CA LYS A 87 10.74 7.39 2.90
C LYS A 87 10.29 8.60 2.09
N VAL A 88 9.59 8.36 0.97
CA VAL A 88 9.20 9.41 0.03
C VAL A 88 7.88 10.07 0.43
N PHE A 89 6.94 9.33 1.04
CA PHE A 89 5.64 9.86 1.39
C PHE A 89 5.69 10.65 2.71
N PRO A 90 5.25 11.93 2.74
CA PRO A 90 5.37 12.79 3.92
C PRO A 90 4.61 12.31 5.17
N TYR A 91 3.52 11.53 4.98
CA TYR A 91 2.67 11.04 6.08
C TYR A 91 2.83 9.54 6.31
N SER A 92 4.03 8.99 6.12
CA SER A 92 4.27 7.54 6.20
C SER A 92 4.03 6.94 7.59
N PHE A 93 4.09 7.75 8.64
CA PHE A 93 3.72 7.35 10.00
C PHE A 93 2.21 7.18 10.21
N ASN A 94 1.39 7.69 9.29
CA ASN A 94 -0.08 7.56 9.31
C ASN A 94 -0.58 6.34 8.53
N PHE A 95 0.31 5.48 8.04
CA PHE A 95 -0.10 4.30 7.29
C PHE A 95 -0.97 3.40 8.16
N LEU A 96 -2.15 3.04 7.64
CA LEU A 96 -3.08 2.15 8.36
C LEU A 96 -3.46 0.93 7.52
N HIS A 97 -3.85 1.15 6.26
CA HIS A 97 -4.34 0.11 5.38
C HIS A 97 -3.62 0.08 4.04
N ILE A 98 -3.17 -1.10 3.64
CA ILE A 98 -2.60 -1.36 2.33
C ILE A 98 -3.57 -2.22 1.51
N LEU A 99 -3.84 -1.82 0.28
CA LEU A 99 -4.69 -2.51 -0.68
C LEU A 99 -3.85 -3.02 -1.83
N THR A 100 -3.89 -4.33 -2.06
CA THR A 100 -3.26 -4.94 -3.24
C THR A 100 -4.23 -5.92 -3.90
N ASP A 101 -3.85 -6.43 -5.06
CA ASP A 101 -4.51 -7.57 -5.66
C ASP A 101 -4.06 -8.89 -4.97
N ASN A 102 -4.35 -10.05 -5.58
CA ASN A 102 -3.94 -11.35 -5.04
C ASN A 102 -2.58 -11.85 -5.58
N GLY A 103 -1.77 -10.94 -6.13
CA GLY A 103 -0.45 -11.17 -6.66
C GLY A 103 0.47 -11.90 -5.68
N SER A 104 1.41 -12.68 -6.21
CA SER A 104 2.39 -13.42 -5.41
C SER A 104 3.49 -12.52 -4.83
N GLU A 105 3.78 -11.40 -5.48
CA GLU A 105 4.70 -10.36 -5.06
C GLU A 105 4.26 -9.70 -3.75
N PHE A 106 2.95 -9.56 -3.50
CA PHE A 106 2.43 -8.98 -2.26
C PHE A 106 2.28 -10.00 -1.12
N LYS A 107 2.90 -11.17 -1.23
CA LYS A 107 2.86 -12.23 -0.18
C LYS A 107 4.20 -12.31 0.55
N LYS A 108 4.36 -13.33 1.40
CA LYS A 108 5.61 -13.69 2.09
C LYS A 108 6.33 -12.44 2.65
N HIS A 109 7.47 -12.05 2.07
CA HIS A 109 8.31 -10.95 2.57
C HIS A 109 7.59 -9.60 2.68
N PHE A 110 6.74 -9.26 1.70
CA PHE A 110 5.97 -8.03 1.74
C PHE A 110 4.93 -8.06 2.86
N SER A 111 4.14 -9.14 2.94
CA SER A 111 3.12 -9.32 3.98
C SER A 111 3.72 -9.43 5.38
N GLU A 112 4.90 -10.03 5.53
CA GLU A 112 5.66 -10.06 6.78
C GLU A 112 6.08 -8.67 7.22
N GLU A 113 6.54 -7.82 6.29
CA GLU A 113 6.91 -6.44 6.60
C GLU A 113 5.70 -5.62 7.07
N LEU A 114 4.58 -5.72 6.38
CA LEU A 114 3.35 -5.05 6.80
C LEU A 114 2.91 -5.48 8.20
N LYS A 115 3.04 -6.77 8.54
CA LYS A 115 2.74 -7.26 9.89
C LYS A 115 3.66 -6.69 10.95
N LYS A 116 4.97 -6.57 10.69
CA LYS A 116 5.91 -5.93 11.63
C LYS A 116 5.54 -4.48 11.91
N LEU A 117 5.06 -3.79 10.88
CA LEU A 117 4.62 -2.40 10.96
C LEU A 117 3.18 -2.24 11.46
N HIS A 118 2.51 -3.35 11.85
CA HIS A 118 1.14 -3.35 12.32
C HIS A 118 0.12 -2.78 11.31
N LEU A 119 0.45 -2.88 10.01
CA LEU A 119 -0.39 -2.41 8.91
C LEU A 119 -1.37 -3.50 8.49
N THR A 120 -2.62 -3.10 8.23
CA THR A 120 -3.64 -4.03 7.76
C THR A 120 -3.53 -4.20 6.25
N HIS A 121 -3.28 -5.44 5.82
CA HIS A 121 -3.21 -5.77 4.40
C HIS A 121 -4.56 -6.29 3.88
N TYR A 122 -5.21 -5.48 3.06
CA TYR A 122 -6.42 -5.84 2.33
C TYR A 122 -6.11 -6.31 0.91
N HIS A 123 -6.88 -7.30 0.47
CA HIS A 123 -6.89 -7.73 -0.91
C HIS A 123 -8.20 -7.36 -1.61
N THR A 124 -8.12 -7.00 -2.88
CA THR A 124 -9.30 -6.81 -3.74
C THR A 124 -10.09 -8.10 -3.89
N TYR A 125 -11.40 -8.01 -4.09
CA TYR A 125 -12.22 -9.17 -4.44
C TYR A 125 -11.91 -9.60 -5.89
N PRO A 126 -11.85 -10.92 -6.17
CA PRO A 126 -11.74 -11.39 -7.55
C PRO A 126 -12.87 -10.84 -8.42
N LYS A 127 -12.53 -10.39 -9.64
CA LYS A 127 -13.46 -9.86 -10.64
C LYS A 127 -14.21 -8.58 -10.23
N THR A 128 -13.61 -7.75 -9.37
CA THR A 128 -14.20 -6.47 -8.95
C THR A 128 -13.30 -5.29 -9.32
N PRO A 129 -13.26 -4.87 -10.59
CA PRO A 129 -12.35 -3.83 -11.08
C PRO A 129 -12.53 -2.48 -10.36
N LYS A 130 -13.78 -2.16 -9.95
CA LYS A 130 -14.09 -0.91 -9.24
C LYS A 130 -13.27 -0.70 -7.96
N MET A 131 -12.78 -1.75 -7.32
CA MET A 131 -12.04 -1.64 -6.06
C MET A 131 -10.63 -1.08 -6.24
N ASN A 132 -10.04 -1.27 -7.42
CA ASN A 132 -8.69 -0.85 -7.77
C ASN A 132 -8.68 0.31 -8.77
N ALA A 133 -9.84 0.89 -9.09
CA ALA A 133 -10.01 1.87 -10.16
C ALA A 133 -9.13 3.13 -10.01
N HIS A 134 -8.72 3.47 -8.79
CA HIS A 134 -7.82 4.61 -8.55
C HIS A 134 -6.42 4.32 -9.08
N ILE A 135 -5.77 3.27 -8.57
CA ILE A 135 -4.42 2.90 -9.01
C ILE A 135 -4.40 2.44 -10.46
N GLU A 136 -5.46 1.77 -10.95
CA GLU A 136 -5.58 1.43 -12.37
C GLU A 136 -5.57 2.70 -13.25
N ARG A 137 -6.19 3.79 -12.78
CA ARG A 137 -6.19 5.07 -13.49
C ARG A 137 -4.81 5.72 -13.46
N PHE A 138 -4.12 5.68 -12.33
CA PHE A 138 -2.73 6.14 -12.26
C PHE A 138 -1.84 5.30 -13.18
N ASN A 139 -1.97 3.98 -13.16
CA ASN A 139 -1.23 3.06 -14.00
C ASN A 139 -1.43 3.33 -15.48
N ARG A 140 -2.67 3.60 -15.90
CA ARG A 140 -2.92 4.01 -17.30
C ARG A 140 -2.22 5.33 -17.62
N THR A 141 -2.34 6.32 -16.75
CA THR A 141 -1.76 7.65 -16.95
C THR A 141 -0.24 7.61 -17.07
N ILE A 142 0.45 6.91 -16.16
CA ILE A 142 1.90 6.80 -16.21
C ILE A 142 2.37 5.98 -17.42
N GLN A 143 1.59 4.98 -17.84
CA GLN A 143 1.90 4.21 -19.06
C GLN A 143 1.84 5.11 -20.29
N GLU A 144 0.70 5.77 -20.50
CA GLU A 144 0.43 6.62 -21.66
C GLU A 144 1.36 7.83 -21.75
N GLU A 145 1.73 8.43 -20.61
CA GLU A 145 2.51 9.67 -20.61
C GLU A 145 4.02 9.48 -20.45
N PHE A 146 4.46 8.36 -19.86
CA PHE A 146 5.87 8.16 -19.54
C PHE A 146 6.41 6.82 -20.03
N VAL A 147 5.84 5.70 -19.58
CA VAL A 147 6.41 4.37 -19.81
C VAL A 147 6.51 4.07 -21.30
N ASP A 148 5.45 4.32 -22.05
CA ASP A 148 5.38 3.91 -23.46
C ASP A 148 6.43 4.65 -24.31
N TYR A 149 6.71 5.93 -24.01
CA TYR A 149 7.78 6.72 -24.63
C TYR A 149 9.20 6.31 -24.21
N HIS A 150 9.35 5.73 -23.02
CA HIS A 150 10.65 5.36 -22.45
C HIS A 150 10.87 3.84 -22.40
N THR A 151 10.09 3.08 -23.18
CA THR A 151 10.12 1.61 -23.19
C THR A 151 11.54 1.05 -23.40
N GLY A 152 12.35 1.69 -24.26
CA GLY A 152 13.73 1.28 -24.50
C GLY A 152 14.65 1.35 -23.27
N LEU A 153 14.39 2.29 -22.34
CA LEU A 153 15.18 2.44 -21.12
C LEU A 153 14.87 1.37 -20.07
N LEU A 154 13.71 0.69 -20.15
CA LEU A 154 13.36 -0.39 -19.21
C LEU A 154 14.33 -1.57 -19.22
N VAL A 155 15.15 -1.72 -20.28
CA VAL A 155 16.23 -2.70 -20.33
C VAL A 155 17.17 -2.51 -19.13
N ASN A 156 17.45 -1.23 -18.78
CA ASN A 156 18.21 -0.80 -17.61
C ASN A 156 17.30 0.01 -16.65
N PRO A 157 16.64 -0.66 -15.67
CA PRO A 157 15.72 0.00 -14.76
C PRO A 157 16.33 1.17 -13.98
N GLU A 158 17.65 1.20 -13.73
CA GLU A 158 18.27 2.31 -13.02
C GLU A 158 18.20 3.62 -13.81
N GLU A 159 18.48 3.58 -15.11
CA GLU A 159 18.38 4.74 -15.98
C GLU A 159 16.93 5.17 -16.19
N PHE A 160 16.04 4.19 -16.38
CA PHE A 160 14.59 4.43 -16.44
C PHE A 160 14.09 5.14 -15.18
N ASN A 161 14.49 4.65 -13.99
CA ASN A 161 14.06 5.20 -12.71
C ASN A 161 14.54 6.63 -12.50
N LYS A 162 15.74 7.01 -12.96
CA LYS A 162 16.20 8.41 -12.89
C LYS A 162 15.22 9.36 -13.59
N LYS A 163 14.85 9.06 -14.82
CA LYS A 163 13.87 9.88 -15.57
C LYS A 163 12.46 9.78 -14.99
N LEU A 164 12.09 8.60 -14.48
CA LEU A 164 10.80 8.39 -13.83
C LEU A 164 10.65 9.29 -12.60
N MET A 165 11.71 9.46 -11.81
CA MET A 165 11.70 10.35 -10.65
C MET A 165 11.40 11.80 -11.04
N ASP A 166 12.01 12.31 -12.11
CA ASP A 166 11.74 13.67 -12.60
C ASP A 166 10.26 13.84 -13.01
N TYR A 167 9.72 12.85 -13.71
CA TYR A 167 8.30 12.81 -14.07
C TYR A 167 7.40 12.78 -12.83
N LEU A 168 7.71 11.93 -11.84
CA LEU A 168 6.91 11.80 -10.61
C LEU A 168 6.96 13.06 -9.75
N VAL A 169 8.10 13.76 -9.71
CA VAL A 169 8.21 15.07 -9.05
C VAL A 169 7.26 16.06 -9.73
N TRP A 170 7.29 16.16 -11.05
CA TRP A 170 6.35 17.02 -11.79
C TRP A 170 4.88 16.60 -11.56
N PHE A 171 4.59 15.30 -11.60
CA PHE A 171 3.25 14.73 -11.45
C PHE A 171 2.61 15.06 -10.09
N ASN A 172 3.41 15.02 -9.02
CA ASN A 172 2.92 15.29 -7.66
C ASN A 172 2.95 16.78 -7.30
N THR A 173 3.87 17.57 -7.86
CA THR A 173 4.07 18.99 -7.47
C THR A 173 3.36 19.99 -8.37
N LYS A 174 3.34 19.75 -9.68
CA LYS A 174 2.90 20.75 -10.69
C LYS A 174 1.62 20.34 -11.42
N ARG A 175 1.45 19.05 -11.71
CA ARG A 175 0.29 18.57 -12.47
C ARG A 175 -0.99 18.69 -11.64
N VAL A 176 -2.02 19.33 -12.18
CA VAL A 176 -3.36 19.35 -11.59
C VAL A 176 -4.12 18.04 -11.87
N HIS A 177 -4.87 17.57 -10.88
CA HIS A 177 -5.60 16.29 -10.99
C HIS A 177 -7.11 16.51 -11.07
N CYS A 178 -7.80 15.67 -11.86
CA CYS A 178 -9.26 15.72 -11.98
C CYS A 178 -9.97 15.50 -10.63
N ALA A 179 -9.36 14.72 -9.72
CA ALA A 179 -9.86 14.50 -8.37
C ALA A 179 -10.04 15.82 -7.60
N PHE A 180 -9.23 16.83 -7.91
CA PHE A 180 -9.27 18.16 -7.29
C PHE A 180 -9.89 19.22 -8.22
N LYS A 181 -10.84 18.81 -9.08
CA LYS A 181 -11.50 19.68 -10.07
C LYS A 181 -10.51 20.39 -11.01
N ASN A 182 -9.36 19.77 -11.29
CA ASN A 182 -8.26 20.33 -12.08
C ASN A 182 -7.68 21.64 -11.52
N LYS A 183 -7.71 21.83 -10.20
CA LYS A 183 -7.20 23.05 -9.55
C LYS A 183 -5.89 22.85 -8.79
N LEU A 184 -5.66 21.66 -8.24
CA LEU A 184 -4.54 21.38 -7.35
C LEU A 184 -3.76 20.15 -7.82
N SER A 185 -2.46 20.16 -7.56
CA SER A 185 -1.62 18.97 -7.54
C SER A 185 -1.72 18.23 -6.20
N PRO A 186 -1.30 16.96 -6.09
CA PRO A 186 -1.28 16.22 -4.83
C PRO A 186 -0.56 16.97 -3.71
N VAL A 187 0.62 17.54 -3.99
CA VAL A 187 1.38 18.29 -2.99
C VAL A 187 0.67 19.58 -2.59
N GLN A 188 0.11 20.31 -3.55
CA GLN A 188 -0.68 21.51 -3.23
C GLN A 188 -1.90 21.17 -2.36
N PHE A 189 -2.60 20.07 -2.66
CA PHE A 189 -3.69 19.59 -1.83
C PHE A 189 -3.23 19.23 -0.42
N MET A 190 -2.11 18.50 -0.27
CA MET A 190 -1.54 18.17 1.04
C MET A 190 -1.21 19.42 1.87
N LEU A 191 -0.71 20.48 1.23
CA LEU A 191 -0.43 21.76 1.89
C LEU A 191 -1.69 22.51 2.36
N THR A 192 -2.87 22.22 1.80
CA THR A 192 -4.15 22.80 2.26
C THR A 192 -4.74 22.09 3.48
N LEU A 193 -4.21 20.92 3.85
CA LEU A 193 -4.74 20.16 4.98
C LEU A 193 -4.40 20.85 6.30
N PRO A 194 -5.34 20.89 7.26
CA PRO A 194 -5.08 21.51 8.55
C PRO A 194 -3.94 20.78 9.26
N VAL A 195 -3.00 21.55 9.81
CA VAL A 195 -1.81 21.07 10.56
C VAL A 195 -2.18 20.08 11.68
N VAL A 196 -3.43 20.10 12.14
CA VAL A 196 -3.96 19.19 13.18
C VAL A 196 -3.91 17.71 12.77
N GLN A 197 -3.86 17.36 11.47
CA GLN A 197 -3.69 15.96 11.03
C GLN A 197 -2.23 15.47 11.07
N LEU A 198 -1.26 16.32 11.44
CA LEU A 198 0.15 15.94 11.61
C LEU A 198 0.48 15.48 13.03
N ILE A 199 -0.40 15.69 14.02
CA ILE A 199 -0.10 15.50 15.47
C ILE A 199 -1.14 14.59 16.20
N GLN A 200 -2.14 14.03 15.52
CA GLN A 200 -3.21 13.27 16.21
C GLN A 200 -2.80 11.92 16.86
N VAL A 201 -1.53 11.54 16.85
CA VAL A 201 -1.04 10.41 17.67
C VAL A 201 -0.80 10.81 19.14
N GLN A 202 -0.73 12.10 19.48
CA GLN A 202 -0.36 12.54 20.85
C GLN A 202 -1.50 13.01 21.75
N SER A 203 -2.76 13.05 21.29
CA SER A 203 -3.88 13.42 22.16
C SER A 203 -5.16 12.66 21.82
N LEU A 204 -5.19 11.38 22.14
CA LEU A 204 -6.45 10.77 22.55
C LEU A 204 -6.83 11.42 23.90
N PRO A 205 -8.01 12.04 24.05
CA PRO A 205 -8.57 12.20 25.38
C PRO A 205 -8.82 10.80 25.92
N LEU A 206 -7.94 10.34 26.81
CA LEU A 206 -8.14 9.15 27.63
C LEU A 206 -9.29 9.43 28.59
N SER A 207 -10.51 9.33 28.09
CA SER A 207 -11.70 9.08 28.90
C SER A 207 -12.44 7.89 28.30
N ILE A 208 -11.74 6.75 28.25
CA ILE A 208 -12.39 5.46 28.09
C ILE A 208 -12.88 5.11 29.51
N ASN A 209 -14.19 5.25 29.74
CA ASN A 209 -14.83 4.66 30.91
C ASN A 209 -14.78 3.13 30.75
N ILE A 210 -13.67 2.54 31.17
CA ILE A 210 -13.54 1.10 31.32
C ILE A 210 -14.39 0.72 32.54
N PRO A 211 -15.35 -0.20 32.43
CA PRO A 211 -16.08 -0.66 33.60
C PRO A 211 -15.09 -1.26 34.61
N GLN A 212 -15.19 -0.83 35.87
CA GLN A 212 -14.27 -1.21 36.96
C GLN A 212 -14.22 -2.72 37.23
N GLU A 213 -15.19 -3.50 36.73
CA GLU A 213 -15.27 -4.93 36.93
C GLU A 213 -15.42 -5.69 35.62
N CYS A 214 -14.52 -6.67 35.40
CA CYS A 214 -14.59 -7.59 34.29
C CYS A 214 -15.40 -8.82 34.71
N LYS A 215 -16.47 -9.17 33.98
CA LYS A 215 -17.35 -10.33 34.29
C LYS A 215 -16.65 -11.69 34.31
N SER A 216 -15.37 -11.77 33.95
CA SER A 216 -14.60 -13.01 33.81
C SER A 216 -13.51 -13.23 34.88
N GLY A 217 -13.49 -12.45 35.97
CA GLY A 217 -12.70 -12.79 37.17
C GLY A 217 -11.17 -12.68 37.07
N TRP A 218 -10.63 -12.01 36.05
CA TRP A 218 -9.19 -11.71 35.97
C TRP A 218 -8.91 -10.27 36.43
N PRO A 219 -7.95 -10.02 37.34
CA PRO A 219 -7.60 -8.66 37.74
C PRO A 219 -6.81 -7.95 36.62
N TYR A 220 -7.17 -6.70 36.32
CA TYR A 220 -6.42 -5.86 35.40
C TYR A 220 -5.05 -5.49 36.01
N THR A 221 -3.97 -5.67 35.26
CA THR A 221 -2.67 -5.07 35.58
C THR A 221 -2.74 -3.56 35.32
N PRO A 222 -2.47 -2.69 36.31
CA PRO A 222 -2.45 -1.25 36.07
C PRO A 222 -1.29 -0.88 35.13
N PRO A 223 -1.48 0.09 34.22
CA PRO A 223 -0.40 0.55 33.36
C PRO A 223 0.70 1.21 34.20
N SER A 224 1.91 0.66 34.14
CA SER A 224 3.11 1.29 34.71
C SER A 224 3.39 2.60 33.97
N PHE A 225 3.56 3.67 34.76
CA PHE A 225 3.94 5.00 34.28
C PHE A 225 5.26 4.94 33.49
N LEU A 226 5.19 5.16 32.18
CA LEU A 226 6.36 5.45 31.35
C LEU A 226 6.72 6.93 31.55
N GLN A 227 7.74 7.17 32.37
CA GLN A 227 8.32 8.48 32.63
C GLN A 227 9.16 8.89 31.41
N PHE A 228 8.68 9.88 30.65
CA PHE A 228 9.44 10.46 29.54
C PHE A 228 10.62 11.28 30.07
N PHE A 229 11.85 10.85 29.78
CA PHE A 229 13.03 11.70 29.87
C PHE A 229 13.04 12.66 28.66
N VAL A 230 12.83 13.95 28.92
CA VAL A 230 13.14 15.03 27.97
C VAL A 230 14.62 15.37 28.15
N LEU A 231 15.46 15.05 27.17
CA LEU A 231 16.82 15.59 27.10
C LEU A 231 16.76 16.96 26.41
N LYS A 232 17.28 17.97 27.11
CA LYS A 232 17.57 19.32 26.61
C LYS A 232 18.82 19.32 25.74
#